data_AF-A0A227JBP5-F1
#
_entry.id   AF-A0A227JBP5-F1
#
_cell.length_a   1.000
_cell.length_b   1.000
_cell.length_c   1.000
_cell.angle_alpha   90.00
_cell.angle_beta   90.00
_cell.angle_gamma   90.00
#
_symmetry.space_group_name_H-M   'P 1'
#
loop_
_entity.id
_entity.type
_entity.pdbx_description
1 polymer ?
#
loop_
_entity_poly.entity_id
_entity_poly.type
_entity_poly.pdbx_seq_one_letter_code
_entity_poly.pdbx_strand_id
1 'polypeptide(L)'
;MFKFYKKQKFKRLQSTLMTAFLVLSITPLTITAIFFLQSHSKDLQEQSTSHLLSVRDTKQQQILDYFEAQETEVMGFVRSELAYASGGRFYGLVNAFSRLGNDIEEARENAQQRYIEGSGDQIKTSILPESSNYVGSERYRLLHKRYHWAYLELLKRSDFNDILLVDINGNVTYSINKDDNYGTNLLTGRYKDSALGKTFKRLADDVNERRKVNEDYTPVIISDFEL
;
A
#
# COMPACT_ATOMS: atom_id res chain seq x y z
N MET A 1 69.37 4.88 86.32
CA MET A 1 68.67 3.72 85.72
C MET A 1 67.56 4.22 84.80
N PHE A 2 67.45 3.61 83.62
CA PHE A 2 66.37 3.74 82.61
C PHE A 2 66.20 5.07 81.86
N LYS A 3 66.94 5.22 80.75
CA LYS A 3 66.53 6.05 79.60
C LYS A 3 65.47 5.29 78.81
N PHE A 4 64.21 5.74 78.84
CA PHE A 4 63.16 5.25 77.96
C PHE A 4 63.40 5.75 76.52
N TYR A 5 63.95 4.89 75.67
CA TYR A 5 63.99 5.12 74.23
C TYR A 5 62.57 4.94 73.66
N LYS A 6 61.88 6.07 73.44
CA LYS A 6 60.66 6.10 72.62
C LYS A 6 61.08 5.78 71.18
N LYS A 7 60.89 4.55 70.72
CA LYS A 7 60.98 4.20 69.29
C LYS A 7 59.88 4.96 68.54
N GLN A 8 60.20 6.15 68.03
CA GLN A 8 59.41 6.76 66.97
C GLN A 8 59.45 5.79 65.78
N LYS A 9 58.31 5.13 65.50
CA LYS A 9 58.12 4.39 64.25
C LYS A 9 58.16 5.42 63.12
N PHE A 10 59.34 5.70 62.58
CA PHE A 10 59.47 6.30 61.25
C PHE A 10 58.84 5.33 60.26
N LYS A 11 57.52 5.44 60.03
CA LYS A 11 56.92 4.90 58.81
C LYS A 11 57.70 5.55 57.67
N ARG A 12 58.37 4.73 56.86
CA ARG A 12 59.29 5.17 55.80
C ARG A 12 58.63 6.29 54.99
N LEU A 13 59.19 7.50 55.07
CA LEU A 13 58.72 8.73 54.41
C LEU A 13 58.34 8.48 52.92
N GLN A 14 59.11 7.59 52.29
CA GLN A 14 58.90 7.07 50.95
C GLN A 14 57.49 6.52 50.72
N SER A 15 56.93 5.71 51.63
CA SER A 15 55.60 5.10 51.45
C SER A 15 54.47 6.14 51.49
N THR A 16 54.54 7.10 52.41
CA THR A 16 53.55 8.19 52.54
C THR A 16 53.58 9.11 51.33
N LEU A 17 54.78 9.51 50.87
CA LEU A 17 54.96 10.31 49.65
C LEU A 17 54.48 9.57 48.41
N MET A 18 54.80 8.28 48.28
CA MET A 18 54.39 7.46 47.15
C MET A 18 52.86 7.29 47.08
N THR A 19 52.20 7.18 48.24
CA THR A 19 50.73 7.14 48.32
C THR A 19 50.13 8.50 47.98
N ALA A 20 50.72 9.60 48.46
CA ALA A 20 50.27 10.96 48.14
C ALA A 20 50.37 11.26 46.64
N PHE A 21 51.50 10.91 45.99
CA PHE A 21 51.65 11.07 44.54
C PHE A 21 50.70 10.19 43.74
N LEU A 22 50.43 8.96 44.21
CA LEU A 22 49.48 8.04 43.57
C LEU A 22 48.03 8.55 43.66
N VAL A 23 47.61 9.07 44.81
CA VAL A 23 46.29 9.70 44.95
C VAL A 23 46.21 10.95 44.06
N LEU A 24 47.25 11.78 44.05
CA LEU A 24 47.28 13.02 43.28
C LEU A 24 47.26 12.79 41.77
N SER A 25 47.79 11.65 41.27
CA SER A 25 47.72 11.28 39.86
C SER A 25 46.42 10.57 39.48
N ILE A 26 45.90 9.67 40.33
CA ILE A 26 44.67 8.90 40.04
C ILE A 26 43.43 9.77 40.11
N THR A 27 43.35 10.69 41.07
CA THR A 27 42.14 11.50 41.31
C THR A 27 41.71 12.28 40.05
N PRO A 28 42.55 13.13 39.42
CA PRO A 28 42.16 13.84 38.21
C PRO A 28 41.85 12.88 37.05
N LEU A 29 42.56 11.75 36.95
CA LEU A 29 42.36 10.75 35.91
C LEU A 29 41.00 10.03 36.04
N THR A 30 40.56 9.75 37.27
CA THR A 30 39.23 9.19 37.54
C THR A 30 38.12 10.19 37.28
N ILE A 31 38.32 11.47 37.65
CA ILE A 31 37.34 12.53 37.38
C ILE A 31 37.18 12.73 35.87
N THR A 32 38.28 12.83 35.13
CA THR A 32 38.23 12.95 33.67
C THR A 32 37.61 11.72 33.04
N ALA A 33 37.94 10.51 33.50
CA ALA A 33 37.34 9.28 32.99
C ALA A 33 35.82 9.24 33.22
N ILE A 34 35.32 9.62 34.40
CA ILE A 34 33.88 9.68 34.70
C ILE A 34 33.19 10.72 33.83
N PHE A 35 33.76 11.92 33.73
CA PHE A 35 33.23 12.97 32.86
C PHE A 35 33.17 12.52 31.40
N PHE A 36 34.24 11.89 30.91
CA PHE A 36 34.32 11.39 29.54
C PHE A 36 33.30 10.29 29.28
N LEU A 37 33.11 9.35 30.23
CA LEU A 37 32.10 8.30 30.11
C LEU A 37 30.68 8.87 30.07
N GLN A 38 30.36 9.86 30.91
CA GLN A 38 29.05 10.51 30.92
C GLN A 38 28.80 11.32 29.65
N SER A 39 29.77 12.14 29.22
CA SER A 39 29.67 12.92 27.98
C SER A 39 29.50 11.99 26.79
N HIS A 40 30.35 10.98 26.65
CA HIS A 40 30.31 10.07 25.50
C HIS A 40 29.03 9.24 25.46
N SER A 41 28.52 8.78 26.62
CA SER A 41 27.24 8.08 26.69
C SER A 41 26.08 8.98 26.25
N LYS A 42 26.11 10.26 26.65
CA LYS A 42 25.09 11.24 26.24
C LYS A 42 25.17 11.54 24.75
N ASP A 43 26.37 11.79 24.23
CA ASP A 43 26.60 12.07 22.81
C ASP A 43 26.16 10.90 21.92
N LEU A 44 26.48 9.65 22.32
CA LEU A 44 26.02 8.45 21.63
C LEU A 44 24.49 8.31 21.66
N GLN A 45 23.86 8.64 22.79
CA GLN A 45 22.41 8.62 22.91
C GLN A 45 21.75 9.67 22.01
N GLU A 46 22.26 10.90 21.99
CA GLU A 46 21.77 11.98 21.13
C GLU A 46 21.96 11.65 19.65
N GLN A 47 23.13 11.11 19.29
CA GLN A 47 23.43 10.67 17.92
C GLN A 47 22.52 9.52 17.48
N SER A 48 22.35 8.49 18.32
CA SER A 48 21.46 7.36 18.03
C SER A 48 20.01 7.82 17.89
N THR A 49 19.54 8.70 18.78
CA THR A 49 18.20 9.28 18.71
C THR A 49 18.00 10.09 17.44
N SER A 50 18.95 10.98 17.11
CA SER A 50 18.90 11.80 15.89
C SER A 50 18.90 10.93 14.63
N HIS A 51 19.67 9.86 14.63
CA HIS A 51 19.69 8.90 13.53
C HIS A 51 18.33 8.19 13.37
N LEU A 52 17.74 7.69 14.47
CA LEU A 52 16.42 7.04 14.43
C LEU A 52 15.31 8.00 13.98
N LEU A 53 15.36 9.26 14.43
CA LEU A 53 14.43 10.30 13.96
C LEU A 53 14.60 10.54 12.46
N SER A 54 15.84 10.68 11.97
CA SER A 54 16.09 10.85 10.54
C SER A 54 15.61 9.66 9.71
N VAL A 55 15.84 8.43 10.18
CA VAL A 55 15.33 7.21 9.52
C VAL A 55 13.81 7.20 9.52
N ARG A 56 13.16 7.50 10.65
CA ARG A 56 11.70 7.60 10.75
C ARG A 56 11.14 8.62 9.76
N ASP A 57 11.71 9.82 9.73
CA ASP A 57 11.24 10.92 8.87
C ASP A 57 11.44 10.56 7.38
N THR A 58 12.58 9.93 7.04
CA THR A 58 12.81 9.40 5.69
C THR A 58 11.79 8.34 5.32
N LYS A 59 11.45 7.43 6.24
CA LYS A 59 10.45 6.38 5.99
C LYS A 59 9.04 6.94 5.86
N GLN A 60 8.69 7.94 6.66
CA GLN A 60 7.43 8.66 6.51
C GLN A 60 7.34 9.30 5.13
N GLN A 61 8.37 10.00 4.69
CA GLN A 61 8.38 10.65 3.37
C GLN A 61 8.27 9.62 2.25
N GLN A 62 9.01 8.49 2.33
CA GLN A 62 8.93 7.41 1.34
C GLN A 62 7.51 6.86 1.17
N ILE A 63 6.74 6.75 2.26
CA ILE A 63 5.34 6.28 2.21
C ILE A 63 4.44 7.33 1.56
N LEU A 64 4.60 8.61 1.91
CA LEU A 64 3.82 9.69 1.31
C LEU A 64 4.09 9.81 -0.19
N ASP A 65 5.37 9.81 -0.59
CA ASP A 65 5.79 9.86 -2.00
C ASP A 65 5.24 8.67 -2.78
N TYR A 66 5.21 7.48 -2.17
CA TYR A 66 4.63 6.29 -2.77
C TYR A 66 3.14 6.48 -3.05
N PHE A 67 2.35 6.92 -2.08
CA PHE A 67 0.90 7.11 -2.29
C PHE A 67 0.59 8.22 -3.29
N GLU A 68 1.37 9.31 -3.29
CA GLU A 68 1.23 10.37 -4.30
C GLU A 68 1.55 9.86 -5.71
N ALA A 69 2.58 9.01 -5.85
CA ALA A 69 2.91 8.37 -7.11
C ALA A 69 1.77 7.44 -7.60
N GLN A 70 1.20 6.62 -6.70
CA GLN A 70 0.07 5.75 -7.03
C GLN A 70 -1.18 6.55 -7.44
N GLU A 71 -1.50 7.64 -6.72
CA GLU A 71 -2.62 8.51 -7.08
C GLU A 71 -2.40 9.16 -8.45
N THR A 72 -1.19 9.64 -8.72
CA THR A 72 -0.81 10.24 -10.01
C THR A 72 -0.94 9.23 -11.16
N GLU A 73 -0.48 7.99 -10.96
CA GLU A 73 -0.61 6.91 -11.93
C GLU A 73 -2.09 6.58 -12.23
N VAL A 74 -2.91 6.41 -11.18
CA VAL A 74 -4.36 6.15 -11.31
C VAL A 74 -5.05 7.29 -12.05
N MET A 75 -4.77 8.54 -11.68
CA MET A 75 -5.37 9.71 -12.33
C MET A 75 -4.93 9.85 -13.79
N GLY A 76 -3.68 9.55 -14.09
CA GLY A 76 -3.17 9.49 -15.46
C GLY A 76 -3.91 8.45 -16.30
N PHE A 77 -4.16 7.26 -15.73
CA PHE A 77 -4.92 6.21 -16.39
C PHE A 77 -6.40 6.59 -16.58
N VAL A 78 -7.09 7.06 -15.54
CA VAL A 78 -8.53 7.39 -15.58
C VAL A 78 -8.83 8.46 -16.64
N ARG A 79 -7.90 9.39 -16.86
CA ARG A 79 -8.00 10.44 -17.88
C ARG A 79 -7.51 10.02 -19.27
N SER A 80 -7.08 8.77 -19.44
CA SER A 80 -6.58 8.28 -20.73
C SER A 80 -7.70 7.88 -21.69
N GLU A 81 -7.38 7.91 -23.00
CA GLU A 81 -8.27 7.38 -24.05
C GLU A 81 -8.61 5.90 -23.84
N LEU A 82 -7.70 5.13 -23.23
CA LEU A 82 -7.95 3.72 -22.92
C LEU A 82 -9.11 3.60 -21.93
N ALA A 83 -9.09 4.34 -20.82
CA ALA A 83 -10.16 4.32 -19.83
C ALA A 83 -11.48 4.81 -20.43
N TYR A 84 -11.47 5.91 -21.19
CA TYR A 84 -12.68 6.45 -21.81
C TYR A 84 -13.30 5.50 -22.85
N ALA A 85 -12.48 4.99 -23.78
CA ALA A 85 -12.95 4.15 -24.87
C ALA A 85 -13.43 2.76 -24.41
N SER A 86 -12.78 2.20 -23.39
CA SER A 86 -13.10 0.84 -22.90
C SER A 86 -14.12 0.84 -21.76
N GLY A 87 -14.20 1.87 -20.92
CA GLY A 87 -15.15 1.96 -19.81
C GLY A 87 -16.51 2.56 -20.18
N GLY A 88 -16.66 3.11 -21.39
CA GLY A 88 -17.86 3.84 -21.81
C GLY A 88 -19.17 3.04 -21.70
N ARG A 89 -20.19 3.63 -21.07
CA ARG A 89 -21.52 3.03 -20.84
C ARG A 89 -22.28 2.64 -22.11
N PHE A 90 -21.91 3.17 -23.28
CA PHE A 90 -22.57 2.91 -24.56
C PHE A 90 -21.83 1.92 -25.46
N TYR A 91 -20.50 2.01 -25.52
CA TYR A 91 -19.69 1.26 -26.50
C TYR A 91 -18.56 0.43 -25.90
N GLY A 92 -18.28 0.60 -24.60
CA GLY A 92 -17.20 -0.08 -23.89
C GLY A 92 -17.59 -1.45 -23.32
N LEU A 93 -16.66 -2.02 -22.56
CA LEU A 93 -16.79 -3.28 -21.81
C LEU A 93 -17.98 -3.24 -20.85
N VAL A 94 -18.25 -2.10 -20.21
CA VAL A 94 -19.41 -1.93 -19.32
C VAL A 94 -20.72 -2.19 -20.06
N ASN A 95 -20.88 -1.66 -21.28
CA ASN A 95 -22.08 -1.90 -22.09
C ASN A 95 -22.15 -3.33 -22.64
N ALA A 96 -21.01 -3.90 -22.99
CA ALA A 96 -20.97 -5.25 -23.53
C ALA A 96 -21.25 -6.29 -22.44
N PHE A 97 -20.83 -6.01 -21.20
CA PHE A 97 -21.09 -6.86 -20.05
C PHE A 97 -22.59 -7.04 -19.82
N SER A 98 -23.37 -5.94 -19.84
CA SER A 98 -24.82 -6.02 -19.66
C SER A 98 -25.57 -6.75 -20.78
N ARG A 99 -24.89 -7.11 -21.87
CA ARG A 99 -25.44 -7.91 -22.97
C ARG A 99 -25.02 -9.38 -22.92
N LEU A 100 -24.29 -9.81 -21.89
CA LEU A 100 -23.90 -11.21 -21.74
C LEU A 100 -25.08 -12.13 -21.43
N GLY A 101 -26.23 -11.60 -21.01
CA GLY A 101 -27.49 -12.32 -20.80
C GLY A 101 -28.70 -11.44 -21.14
N ASN A 102 -29.91 -11.98 -20.95
CA ASN A 102 -31.16 -11.25 -21.16
C ASN A 102 -31.41 -10.21 -20.06
N ASP A 103 -30.87 -10.45 -18.88
CA ASP A 103 -30.87 -9.53 -17.75
C ASP A 103 -29.48 -9.48 -17.07
N ILE A 104 -29.36 -8.65 -16.04
CA ILE A 104 -28.08 -8.44 -15.35
C ILE A 104 -27.65 -9.65 -14.51
N GLU A 105 -28.58 -10.47 -14.03
CA GLU A 105 -28.25 -11.68 -13.25
C GLU A 105 -27.64 -12.72 -14.18
N GLU A 106 -28.28 -12.97 -15.32
CA GLU A 106 -27.79 -13.87 -16.35
C GLU A 106 -26.47 -13.36 -16.95
N ALA A 107 -26.33 -12.05 -17.13
CA ALA A 107 -25.06 -11.46 -17.59
C ALA A 107 -23.91 -11.73 -16.61
N ARG A 108 -24.15 -11.61 -15.30
CA ARG A 108 -23.18 -11.91 -14.24
C ARG A 108 -22.80 -13.39 -14.24
N GLU A 109 -23.77 -14.29 -14.32
CA GLU A 109 -23.54 -15.73 -14.40
C GLU A 109 -22.73 -16.10 -15.65
N ASN A 110 -23.14 -15.62 -16.83
CA ASN A 110 -22.46 -15.91 -18.09
C ASN A 110 -21.03 -15.35 -18.11
N ALA A 111 -20.78 -14.20 -17.50
CA ALA A 111 -19.44 -13.66 -17.33
C ALA A 111 -18.54 -14.62 -16.54
N GLN A 112 -19.01 -15.10 -15.39
CA GLN A 112 -18.28 -16.00 -14.51
C GLN A 112 -18.03 -17.37 -15.13
N GLN A 113 -18.99 -17.91 -15.89
CA GLN A 113 -18.83 -19.20 -16.57
C GLN A 113 -17.90 -19.13 -17.77
N ARG A 114 -17.78 -17.96 -18.42
CA ARG A 114 -17.03 -17.80 -19.67
C ARG A 114 -15.54 -18.02 -19.50
N TYR A 115 -14.95 -17.59 -18.39
CA TYR A 115 -13.50 -17.61 -18.17
C TYR A 115 -13.10 -18.65 -17.13
N ILE A 116 -11.88 -19.16 -17.23
CA ILE A 116 -11.25 -19.88 -16.14
C ILE A 116 -10.87 -18.84 -15.08
N GLU A 117 -11.26 -19.09 -13.83
CA GLU A 117 -10.95 -18.19 -12.71
C GLU A 117 -9.43 -17.99 -12.57
N GLY A 118 -9.00 -16.73 -12.40
CA GLY A 118 -7.59 -16.35 -12.27
C GLY A 118 -6.77 -16.48 -13.57
N SER A 119 -7.36 -16.89 -14.69
CA SER A 119 -6.64 -17.10 -15.96
C SER A 119 -6.41 -15.82 -16.77
N GLY A 120 -7.11 -14.75 -16.40
CA GLY A 120 -7.17 -13.47 -17.09
C GLY A 120 -7.95 -13.46 -18.42
N ASP A 121 -7.64 -14.38 -19.33
CA ASP A 121 -8.23 -14.38 -20.68
C ASP A 121 -8.62 -15.77 -21.22
N GLN A 122 -8.34 -16.86 -20.50
CA GLN A 122 -8.64 -18.20 -20.99
C GLN A 122 -10.14 -18.50 -20.91
N ILE A 123 -10.73 -18.83 -22.06
CA ILE A 123 -12.15 -19.15 -22.17
C ILE A 123 -12.38 -20.59 -21.69
N LYS A 124 -13.26 -20.75 -20.71
CA LYS A 124 -13.72 -22.05 -20.18
C LYS A 124 -14.85 -22.66 -21.02
N THR A 125 -15.77 -21.82 -21.51
CA THR A 125 -16.96 -22.29 -22.23
C THR A 125 -17.21 -21.45 -23.49
N SER A 126 -17.27 -22.14 -24.63
CA SER A 126 -17.66 -21.54 -25.92
C SER A 126 -19.17 -21.43 -26.01
N ILE A 127 -19.66 -20.37 -26.65
CA ILE A 127 -21.09 -20.15 -26.87
C ILE A 127 -21.41 -20.42 -28.33
N LEU A 128 -22.38 -21.29 -28.56
CA LEU A 128 -22.81 -21.69 -29.89
C LEU A 128 -23.53 -20.53 -30.63
N PRO A 129 -23.38 -20.40 -31.96
CA PRO A 129 -24.06 -19.38 -32.76
C PRO A 129 -25.57 -19.32 -32.60
N GLU A 130 -26.21 -20.44 -32.28
CA GLU A 130 -27.65 -20.58 -32.11
C GLU A 130 -28.15 -20.09 -30.74
N SER A 131 -27.24 -19.85 -29.79
CA SER A 131 -27.60 -19.32 -28.47
C SER A 131 -28.09 -17.87 -28.57
N SER A 132 -29.15 -17.55 -27.82
CA SER A 132 -29.63 -16.17 -27.67
C SER A 132 -28.54 -15.20 -27.19
N ASN A 133 -27.57 -15.70 -26.41
CA ASN A 133 -26.52 -14.89 -25.81
C ASN A 133 -25.27 -14.76 -26.70
N TYR A 134 -25.26 -15.39 -27.88
CA TYR A 134 -24.11 -15.42 -28.78
C TYR A 134 -23.67 -14.01 -29.20
N VAL A 135 -24.60 -13.15 -29.64
CA VAL A 135 -24.28 -11.81 -30.14
C VAL A 135 -23.65 -10.94 -29.06
N GLY A 136 -24.22 -10.94 -27.85
CA GLY A 136 -23.70 -10.17 -26.73
C GLY A 136 -22.33 -10.67 -26.26
N SER A 137 -22.17 -11.99 -26.21
CA SER A 137 -20.92 -12.65 -25.87
C SER A 137 -19.80 -12.37 -26.85
N GLU A 138 -20.08 -12.40 -28.15
CA GLU A 138 -19.09 -12.05 -29.17
C GLU A 138 -18.73 -10.57 -29.11
N ARG A 139 -19.70 -9.69 -28.84
CA ARG A 139 -19.42 -8.26 -28.63
C ARG A 139 -18.47 -8.04 -27.45
N TYR A 140 -18.73 -8.69 -26.31
CA TYR A 140 -17.83 -8.62 -25.16
C TYR A 140 -16.45 -9.19 -25.49
N ARG A 141 -16.38 -10.35 -26.16
CA ARG A 141 -15.11 -10.98 -26.55
C ARG A 141 -14.25 -10.08 -27.44
N LEU A 142 -14.85 -9.40 -28.41
CA LEU A 142 -14.15 -8.51 -29.32
C LEU A 142 -13.60 -7.27 -28.60
N LEU A 143 -14.39 -6.67 -27.70
CA LEU A 143 -13.94 -5.53 -26.90
C LEU A 143 -12.88 -5.96 -25.88
N HIS A 144 -13.04 -7.12 -25.25
CA HIS A 144 -12.04 -7.72 -24.38
C HIS A 144 -10.73 -7.88 -25.14
N LYS A 145 -10.74 -8.54 -26.31
CA LYS A 145 -9.55 -8.69 -27.15
C LYS A 145 -8.92 -7.35 -27.55
N ARG A 146 -9.75 -6.34 -27.83
CA ARG A 146 -9.29 -5.00 -28.24
C ARG A 146 -8.56 -4.25 -27.13
N TYR A 147 -9.02 -4.36 -25.88
CA TYR A 147 -8.52 -3.52 -24.78
C TYR A 147 -7.66 -4.28 -23.77
N HIS A 148 -7.86 -5.59 -23.61
CA HIS A 148 -7.19 -6.39 -22.57
C HIS A 148 -5.67 -6.31 -22.66
N TRP A 149 -5.08 -6.32 -23.86
CA TRP A 149 -3.63 -6.19 -24.02
C TRP A 149 -3.08 -4.88 -23.44
N ALA A 150 -3.80 -3.77 -23.59
CA ALA A 150 -3.37 -2.46 -23.11
C ALA A 150 -3.49 -2.37 -21.59
N TYR A 151 -4.56 -2.93 -21.03
CA TYR A 151 -4.72 -3.11 -19.59
C TYR A 151 -3.63 -3.99 -18.99
N LEU A 152 -3.29 -5.10 -19.66
CA LEU A 152 -2.24 -6.00 -19.24
C LEU A 152 -0.87 -5.32 -19.24
N GLU A 153 -0.56 -4.52 -20.27
CA GLU A 153 0.69 -3.75 -20.32
C GLU A 153 0.76 -2.65 -19.26
N LEU A 154 -0.37 -2.04 -18.91
CA LEU A 154 -0.46 -1.12 -17.79
C LEU A 154 -0.19 -1.84 -16.46
N LEU A 155 -0.90 -2.94 -16.20
CA LEU A 155 -0.76 -3.71 -14.96
C LEU A 155 0.69 -4.19 -14.75
N LYS A 156 1.34 -4.72 -15.80
CA LYS A 156 2.74 -5.19 -15.75
C LYS A 156 3.75 -4.11 -15.30
N ARG A 157 3.41 -2.84 -15.47
CA ARG A 157 4.28 -1.69 -15.14
C ARG A 157 3.87 -0.99 -13.85
N SER A 158 2.73 -1.37 -13.28
CA SER A 158 2.17 -0.82 -12.05
C SER A 158 2.48 -1.73 -10.86
N ASP A 159 2.33 -1.20 -9.65
CA ASP A 159 2.38 -2.00 -8.41
C ASP A 159 1.03 -2.65 -8.07
N PHE A 160 0.01 -2.50 -8.93
CA PHE A 160 -1.33 -3.07 -8.69
C PHE A 160 -1.37 -4.57 -9.01
N ASN A 161 -2.21 -5.28 -8.26
CA ASN A 161 -2.45 -6.71 -8.48
C ASN A 161 -3.47 -6.98 -9.59
N ASP A 162 -4.45 -6.09 -9.78
CA ASP A 162 -5.50 -6.19 -10.79
C ASP A 162 -6.02 -4.79 -11.17
N ILE A 163 -6.68 -4.67 -12.33
CA ILE A 163 -7.43 -3.49 -12.74
C ILE A 163 -8.87 -3.91 -13.04
N LEU A 164 -9.80 -3.34 -12.28
CA LEU A 164 -11.22 -3.61 -12.40
C LEU A 164 -11.95 -2.47 -13.12
N LEU A 165 -12.95 -2.81 -13.94
CA LEU A 165 -13.98 -1.84 -14.34
C LEU A 165 -15.28 -2.17 -13.63
N VAL A 166 -15.70 -1.26 -12.77
CA VAL A 166 -16.94 -1.38 -12.02
C VAL A 166 -17.95 -0.38 -12.56
N ASP A 167 -19.14 -0.83 -12.91
CA ASP A 167 -20.20 0.07 -13.34
C ASP A 167 -20.81 0.85 -12.16
N ILE A 168 -21.63 1.86 -12.46
CA ILE A 168 -22.26 2.72 -11.46
C ILE A 168 -23.23 1.97 -10.51
N ASN A 169 -23.65 0.75 -10.87
CA ASN A 169 -24.50 -0.09 -10.05
C ASN A 169 -23.68 -1.10 -9.22
N GLY A 170 -22.35 -1.04 -9.28
CA GLY A 170 -21.44 -1.90 -8.55
C GLY A 170 -21.09 -3.22 -9.25
N ASN A 171 -21.49 -3.46 -10.50
CA ASN A 171 -21.12 -4.71 -11.17
C ASN A 171 -19.65 -4.66 -11.61
N VAL A 172 -18.89 -5.72 -11.28
CA VAL A 172 -17.51 -5.88 -11.74
C VAL A 172 -17.52 -6.39 -13.18
N THR A 173 -17.60 -5.46 -14.12
CA THR A 173 -17.80 -5.73 -15.56
C THR A 173 -16.55 -6.20 -16.29
N TYR A 174 -15.38 -5.98 -15.69
CA TYR A 174 -14.07 -6.40 -16.19
C TYR A 174 -13.09 -6.53 -15.02
N SER A 175 -12.18 -7.50 -15.15
CA SER A 175 -10.99 -7.72 -14.32
C SER A 175 -9.87 -8.17 -15.27
N ILE A 176 -8.61 -7.81 -15.03
CA ILE A 176 -7.51 -8.36 -15.81
C ILE A 176 -7.33 -9.84 -15.49
N ASN A 177 -7.38 -10.22 -14.21
CA ASN A 177 -7.07 -11.58 -13.76
C ASN A 177 -8.27 -12.54 -13.82
N LYS A 178 -9.50 -12.02 -13.87
CA LYS A 178 -10.75 -12.82 -13.77
C LYS A 178 -10.79 -13.62 -12.48
N ASP A 179 -10.39 -12.99 -11.38
CA ASP A 179 -10.57 -13.57 -10.05
C ASP A 179 -12.06 -13.66 -9.70
N ASP A 180 -12.39 -14.29 -8.58
CA ASP A 180 -13.77 -14.59 -8.19
C ASP A 180 -14.67 -13.35 -7.92
N ASN A 181 -14.09 -12.14 -7.88
CA ASN A 181 -14.83 -10.88 -7.83
C ASN A 181 -15.43 -10.50 -9.20
N TYR A 182 -14.93 -11.04 -10.30
CA TYR A 182 -15.40 -10.75 -11.65
C TYR A 182 -16.83 -11.25 -11.84
N GLY A 183 -17.66 -10.44 -12.49
CA GLY A 183 -19.07 -10.74 -12.67
C GLY A 183 -19.89 -10.73 -11.37
N THR A 184 -19.35 -10.23 -10.26
CA THR A 184 -20.12 -10.01 -9.02
C THR A 184 -20.64 -8.56 -8.93
N ASN A 185 -21.36 -8.26 -7.86
CA ASN A 185 -21.78 -6.90 -7.53
C ASN A 185 -21.21 -6.47 -6.17
N LEU A 186 -20.56 -5.32 -6.12
CA LEU A 186 -19.89 -4.75 -4.94
C LEU A 186 -20.84 -4.06 -3.95
N LEU A 187 -22.10 -3.86 -4.30
CA LEU A 187 -23.13 -3.27 -3.43
C LEU A 187 -24.08 -4.33 -2.85
N THR A 188 -24.37 -5.39 -3.63
CA THR A 188 -25.39 -6.39 -3.27
C THR A 188 -24.88 -7.83 -3.23
N GLY A 189 -23.73 -8.12 -3.85
CA GLY A 189 -23.19 -9.48 -3.99
C GLY A 189 -22.30 -9.92 -2.82
N ARG A 190 -21.63 -11.07 -3.02
CA ARG A 190 -20.75 -11.70 -2.00
C ARG A 190 -19.61 -10.81 -1.49
N TYR A 191 -19.24 -9.78 -2.25
CA TYR A 191 -18.16 -8.85 -1.93
C TYR A 191 -18.61 -7.54 -1.28
N LYS A 192 -19.91 -7.34 -1.01
CA LYS A 192 -20.43 -6.07 -0.48
C LYS A 192 -19.78 -5.64 0.84
N ASP A 193 -19.48 -6.61 1.71
CA ASP A 193 -18.89 -6.38 3.04
C ASP A 193 -17.36 -6.55 3.03
N SER A 194 -16.77 -6.80 1.86
CA SER A 194 -15.31 -6.81 1.71
C SER A 194 -14.76 -5.38 1.68
N ALA A 195 -13.44 -5.23 1.89
CA ALA A 195 -12.78 -3.94 1.72
C ALA A 195 -13.04 -3.31 0.34
N LEU A 196 -13.07 -4.11 -0.72
CA LEU A 196 -13.38 -3.65 -2.08
C LEU A 196 -14.82 -3.11 -2.19
N GLY A 197 -15.80 -3.84 -1.64
CA GLY A 197 -17.20 -3.43 -1.66
C GLY A 197 -17.46 -2.16 -0.85
N LYS A 198 -16.94 -2.10 0.37
CA LYS A 198 -17.06 -0.93 1.24
C LYS A 198 -16.34 0.30 0.67
N THR A 199 -15.18 0.11 0.03
CA THR A 199 -14.46 1.20 -0.67
C THR A 199 -15.24 1.72 -1.87
N PHE A 200 -15.80 0.83 -2.69
CA PHE A 200 -16.64 1.23 -3.82
C PHE A 200 -17.89 2.00 -3.36
N LYS A 201 -18.55 1.54 -2.28
CA LYS A 201 -19.69 2.25 -1.69
C LYS A 201 -19.31 3.68 -1.26
N ARG A 202 -18.21 3.84 -0.53
CA ARG A 202 -17.70 5.16 -0.11
C ARG A 202 -17.39 6.06 -1.31
N LEU A 203 -16.77 5.51 -2.36
CA LEU A 203 -16.49 6.22 -3.60
C LEU A 203 -17.77 6.69 -4.29
N ALA A 204 -18.77 5.82 -4.41
CA ALA A 204 -20.05 6.16 -5.01
C ALA A 204 -20.76 7.26 -4.22
N ASP A 205 -20.77 7.19 -2.89
CA ASP A 205 -21.37 8.20 -2.01
C ASP A 205 -20.67 9.57 -2.18
N ASP A 206 -19.34 9.61 -2.18
CA ASP A 206 -18.58 10.85 -2.36
C ASP A 206 -18.78 11.47 -3.76
N VAL A 207 -18.74 10.65 -4.82
CA VAL A 207 -19.03 11.10 -6.19
C VAL A 207 -20.44 11.69 -6.29
N ASN A 208 -21.44 11.00 -5.74
CA ASN A 208 -22.83 11.44 -5.80
C ASN A 208 -23.05 12.78 -5.09
N GLU A 209 -22.38 13.02 -3.96
CA GLU A 209 -22.47 14.28 -3.25
C GLU A 209 -21.73 15.42 -3.97
N ARG A 210 -20.49 15.16 -4.42
CA ARG A 210 -19.63 16.19 -5.02
C ARG A 210 -20.08 16.61 -6.42
N ARG A 211 -20.65 15.69 -7.21
CA ARG A 211 -21.16 15.99 -8.56
C ARG A 211 -22.40 16.87 -8.58
N LYS A 212 -23.09 17.08 -7.44
CA LYS A 212 -24.14 18.10 -7.33
C LYS A 212 -23.62 19.52 -7.53
N VAL A 213 -22.32 19.73 -7.30
CA VAL A 213 -21.66 21.05 -7.38
C VAL A 213 -20.64 21.10 -8.51
N ASN A 214 -19.93 20.00 -8.78
CA ASN A 214 -18.94 19.90 -9.84
C ASN A 214 -19.13 18.61 -10.64
N GLU A 215 -19.76 18.72 -11.81
CA GLU A 215 -20.07 17.58 -12.67
C GLU A 215 -18.82 16.79 -13.11
N ASP A 216 -17.68 17.47 -13.26
CA ASP A 216 -16.41 16.88 -13.70
C ASP A 216 -15.58 16.26 -12.55
N TYR A 217 -16.14 16.19 -11.35
CA TYR A 217 -15.45 15.63 -10.20
C TYR A 217 -15.07 14.15 -10.42
N THR A 218 -13.77 13.88 -10.29
CA THR A 218 -13.14 12.56 -10.42
C THR A 218 -12.27 12.31 -9.18
N PRO A 219 -12.78 11.57 -8.18
CA PRO A 219 -12.04 11.25 -6.97
C PRO A 219 -11.13 10.04 -7.11
N VAL A 220 -10.10 10.00 -6.28
CA VAL A 220 -9.35 8.78 -5.92
C VAL A 220 -9.59 8.52 -4.43
N ILE A 221 -9.88 7.28 -4.08
CA ILE A 221 -10.00 6.84 -2.68
C ILE A 221 -9.07 5.69 -2.45
N ILE A 222 -8.28 5.81 -1.38
CA ILE A 222 -7.43 4.75 -0.84
C ILE A 222 -8.08 4.24 0.45
N SER A 223 -8.09 2.92 0.62
CA SER A 223 -8.62 2.24 1.80
C SER A 223 -7.50 1.50 2.50
N ASP A 224 -7.46 1.59 3.82
CA ASP A 224 -6.54 0.87 4.70
C ASP A 224 -7.06 -0.53 5.09
N PHE A 225 -8.15 -0.98 4.45
CA PHE A 225 -8.84 -2.23 4.74
C PHE A 225 -9.48 -2.29 6.15
N GLU A 226 -9.43 -1.21 6.93
CA GLU A 226 -10.15 -1.07 8.21
C GLU A 226 -11.54 -0.48 7.95
N LEU A 227 -12.44 -1.33 7.44
CA LEU A 227 -13.87 -1.03 7.35
C LEU A 227 -14.68 -2.17 7.95
#